data_AF-A0A2U8FP15-F1
#
_entry.id   AF-A0A2U8FP15-F1
#
_cell.length_a   1.000
_cell.length_b   1.000
_cell.length_c   1.000
_cell.angle_alpha   90.00
_cell.angle_beta   90.00
_cell.angle_gamma   90.00
#
_symmetry.space_group_name_H-M   'P 1'
#
loop_
_entity.id
_entity.type
_entity.pdbx_description
1 polymer ?
#
loop_
_entity_poly.entity_id
_entity_poly.type
_entity_poly.pdbx_seq_one_letter_code
_entity_poly.pdbx_strand_id
1 'polypeptide(L)'
;MDGETLLRVGALCVLLASAETLHGIVRTVWITPRIGKERALKLSAVTGTMLAFALCLWQVPGIGLRSPVAHLALGLGLSLFMAAFDVGVGRLLMRKPWRKIWLDFDPRSGNHLLYGLVCLGFIPLTISLLQSRVPP
;
A
#
# COMPACT_ATOMS: atom_id res chain seq x y z
N MET A 1 14.42 -12.73 14.24
CA MET A 1 13.02 -12.31 14.02
C MET A 1 12.16 -13.42 14.57
N ASP A 2 11.37 -13.14 15.60
CA ASP A 2 10.53 -14.14 16.24
C ASP A 2 9.35 -14.53 15.33
N GLY A 3 8.84 -15.76 15.47
CA GLY A 3 7.74 -16.27 14.63
C GLY A 3 6.46 -15.42 14.72
N GLU A 4 6.20 -14.81 15.88
CA GLU A 4 5.09 -13.89 16.10
C GLU A 4 5.22 -12.61 15.26
N THR A 5 6.44 -12.07 15.15
CA THR A 5 6.72 -10.90 14.30
C THR A 5 6.46 -11.21 12.84
N LEU A 6 6.90 -12.39 12.36
CA LEU A 6 6.60 -12.84 11.00
C LEU A 6 5.09 -12.99 10.76
N LEU A 7 4.35 -13.52 11.74
CA LEU A 7 2.91 -13.68 11.65
C LEU A 7 2.19 -12.32 11.59
N ARG A 8 2.59 -11.34 12.42
CA ARG A 8 2.03 -9.98 12.42
C ARG A 8 2.32 -9.25 11.11
N VAL A 9 3.53 -9.41 10.56
CA VAL A 9 3.89 -8.85 9.25
C VAL A 9 3.07 -9.50 8.14
N GLY A 10 2.94 -10.83 8.15
CA GLY A 10 2.10 -11.55 7.19
C GLY A 10 0.62 -11.15 7.27
N ALA A 11 0.08 -11.00 8.48
CA ALA A 11 -1.27 -10.50 8.71
C ALA A 11 -1.46 -9.07 8.16
N LEU A 12 -0.49 -8.19 8.38
CA LEU A 12 -0.50 -6.83 7.82
C LEU A 12 -0.48 -6.85 6.29
N CYS A 13 0.34 -7.71 5.67
CA CYS A 13 0.36 -7.89 4.20
C CYS A 13 -1.01 -8.30 3.66
N VAL A 14 -1.62 -9.33 4.26
CA VAL A 14 -2.95 -9.83 3.84
C VAL A 14 -4.01 -8.76 4.06
N LEU A 15 -3.98 -8.05 5.19
CA LEU A 15 -4.92 -6.99 5.52
C LEU A 15 -4.82 -5.83 4.52
N LEU A 16 -3.60 -5.37 4.22
CA LEU A 16 -3.35 -4.33 3.22
C LEU A 16 -3.83 -4.76 1.82
N ALA A 17 -3.46 -5.96 1.38
CA ALA A 17 -3.88 -6.46 0.07
C ALA A 17 -5.41 -6.57 -0.05
N SER A 18 -6.06 -7.05 1.01
CA SER A 18 -7.53 -7.14 1.08
C SER A 18 -8.19 -5.76 1.05
N ALA A 19 -7.66 -4.84 1.86
CA ALA A 19 -8.17 -3.48 1.98
C ALA A 19 -8.02 -2.70 0.66
N GLU A 20 -6.85 -2.77 0.01
CA GLU A 20 -6.62 -2.14 -1.30
C GLU A 20 -7.45 -2.77 -2.41
N THR A 21 -7.64 -4.10 -2.39
CA THR A 21 -8.52 -4.77 -3.37
C THR A 21 -9.95 -4.28 -3.22
N LEU A 22 -10.48 -4.26 -1.98
CA LEU A 22 -11.82 -3.74 -1.71
C LEU A 22 -11.94 -2.27 -2.11
N HIS A 23 -10.93 -1.46 -1.79
CA HIS A 23 -10.84 -0.06 -2.19
C HIS A 23 -10.90 0.10 -3.71
N GLY A 24 -10.14 -0.70 -4.45
CA GLY A 24 -10.11 -0.72 -5.91
C GLY A 24 -11.46 -1.11 -6.52
N ILE A 25 -12.17 -2.07 -5.91
CA ILE A 25 -13.53 -2.47 -6.31
C ILE A 25 -14.51 -1.32 -6.08
N VAL A 26 -14.52 -0.74 -4.88
CA VAL A 26 -15.40 0.41 -4.55
C VAL A 26 -15.14 1.57 -5.50
N ARG A 27 -13.87 1.88 -5.81
CA ARG A 27 -13.52 2.90 -6.80
C ARG A 27 -14.11 2.60 -8.17
N THR A 28 -13.95 1.38 -8.64
CA THR A 28 -14.30 1.02 -10.03
C THR A 28 -15.80 0.93 -10.21
N VAL A 29 -16.51 0.35 -9.24
CA VAL A 29 -17.95 0.10 -9.31
C VAL A 29 -18.76 1.33 -8.89
N TRP A 30 -18.32 2.10 -7.88
CA TRP A 30 -19.12 3.20 -7.31
C TRP A 30 -18.59 4.59 -7.64
N ILE A 31 -17.28 4.81 -7.59
CA ILE A 31 -16.71 6.17 -7.73
C ILE A 31 -16.53 6.55 -9.20
N THR A 32 -15.93 5.67 -9.99
CA THR A 32 -15.62 5.89 -11.42
C THR A 32 -16.85 6.30 -12.24
N PRO A 33 -18.02 5.65 -12.12
CA PRO A 33 -19.21 6.08 -12.85
C PRO A 33 -19.77 7.44 -12.41
N ARG A 34 -19.45 7.93 -11.20
CA ARG A 34 -19.99 9.21 -10.67
C ARG A 34 -19.13 10.42 -10.99
N ILE A 35 -17.80 10.29 -10.92
CA ILE A 35 -16.87 11.44 -11.02
C ILE A 35 -15.92 11.37 -12.21
N GLY A 36 -16.00 10.31 -13.01
CA GLY A 36 -15.11 10.07 -14.15
C GLY A 36 -13.77 9.46 -13.76
N LYS A 37 -13.11 8.81 -14.73
CA LYS A 37 -11.94 7.95 -14.53
C LYS A 37 -10.72 8.69 -13.94
N GLU A 38 -10.40 9.88 -14.45
CA GLU A 38 -9.24 10.65 -13.97
C GLU A 38 -9.37 11.11 -12.51
N ARG A 39 -10.54 11.64 -12.13
CA ARG A 39 -10.78 12.08 -10.75
C ARG A 39 -10.86 10.91 -9.79
N ALA A 40 -11.46 9.79 -10.21
CA ALA A 40 -11.50 8.56 -9.44
C ALA A 40 -10.09 7.99 -9.16
N LEU A 41 -9.16 8.09 -10.12
CA LEU A 41 -7.77 7.67 -9.93
C LEU A 41 -7.03 8.55 -8.92
N LYS A 42 -7.15 9.88 -9.02
CA LYS A 42 -6.53 10.82 -8.06
C LYS A 42 -7.09 10.64 -6.66
N LEU A 43 -8.42 10.54 -6.53
CA LEU A 43 -9.07 10.33 -5.24
C LEU A 43 -8.62 9.00 -4.63
N SER A 44 -8.60 7.93 -5.43
CA SER A 44 -8.15 6.61 -4.99
C SER A 44 -6.70 6.57 -4.55
N ALA A 45 -5.81 7.34 -5.18
CA ALA A 45 -4.43 7.42 -4.73
C ALA A 45 -4.34 8.03 -3.32
N VAL A 46 -5.13 9.08 -3.06
CA VAL A 46 -5.18 9.72 -1.74
C VAL A 46 -5.83 8.81 -0.70
N THR A 47 -7.01 8.26 -1.00
CA THR A 47 -7.78 7.45 -0.05
C THR A 47 -7.11 6.10 0.20
N GLY A 48 -6.45 5.50 -0.80
CA GLY A 48 -5.66 4.27 -0.63
C GLY A 48 -4.41 4.50 0.23
N THR A 49 -3.69 5.60 0.00
CA THR A 49 -2.53 5.97 0.84
C THR A 49 -2.95 6.23 2.29
N MET A 50 -4.09 6.91 2.52
CA MET A 50 -4.63 7.10 3.87
C MET A 50 -5.04 5.78 4.53
N LEU A 51 -5.65 4.86 3.79
CA LEU A 51 -6.04 3.55 4.30
C LEU A 51 -4.80 2.73 4.71
N ALA A 52 -3.78 2.70 3.85
CA ALA A 52 -2.53 2.03 4.15
C ALA A 52 -1.80 2.67 5.34
N PHE A 53 -1.84 4.00 5.45
CA PHE A 53 -1.30 4.72 6.61
C PHE A 53 -2.01 4.34 7.90
N ALA A 54 -3.35 4.32 7.91
CA ALA A 54 -4.14 3.95 9.08
C ALA A 54 -3.88 2.51 9.53
N LEU A 55 -3.82 1.56 8.58
CA LEU A 55 -3.51 0.16 8.86
C LEU A 55 -2.10 0.00 9.43
N CYS A 56 -1.10 0.65 8.84
CA CYS A 56 0.25 0.67 9.37
C CYS A 56 0.29 1.33 10.76
N LEU A 57 -0.41 2.45 10.98
CA LEU A 57 -0.40 3.16 12.25
C LEU A 57 -1.02 2.33 13.38
N TRP A 58 -2.04 1.52 13.07
CA TRP A 58 -2.64 0.61 14.04
C TRP A 58 -1.79 -0.64 14.30
N GLN A 59 -1.21 -1.23 13.27
CA GLN A 59 -0.53 -2.53 13.38
C GLN A 59 0.96 -2.42 13.75
N VAL A 60 1.69 -1.43 13.22
CA VAL A 60 3.13 -1.20 13.45
C VAL A 60 3.52 -1.05 14.93
N PRO A 61 2.83 -0.27 15.79
CA PRO A 61 3.19 -0.20 17.21
C PRO A 61 3.11 -1.56 17.90
N GLY A 62 2.21 -2.44 17.45
CA GLY A 62 2.12 -3.81 17.94
C GLY A 62 3.31 -4.70 17.53
N ILE A 63 4.07 -4.37 16.48
CA ILE A 63 5.20 -5.19 16.04
C ILE A 63 6.42 -4.98 16.95
N GLY A 64 6.45 -3.93 17.78
CA GLY A 64 7.50 -3.70 18.77
C GLY A 64 8.88 -3.41 18.16
N LEU A 65 8.92 -2.96 16.90
CA LEU A 65 10.15 -2.59 16.21
C LEU A 65 10.79 -1.39 16.93
N ARG A 66 12.02 -1.55 17.42
CA ARG A 66 12.74 -0.47 18.13
C ARG A 66 13.68 0.34 17.24
N SER A 67 13.97 -0.14 16.04
CA SER A 67 14.93 0.48 15.13
C SER A 67 14.25 1.15 13.92
N PRO A 68 14.66 2.37 13.54
CA PRO A 68 14.15 3.03 12.33
C PRO A 68 14.51 2.24 11.05
N VAL A 69 15.65 1.55 11.04
CA VAL A 69 16.05 0.67 9.92
C VAL A 69 15.07 -0.48 9.77
N ALA A 70 14.57 -1.03 10.87
CA ALA A 70 13.64 -2.15 10.85
C ALA A 70 12.25 -1.71 10.36
N HIS A 71 11.82 -0.49 10.66
CA HIS A 71 10.61 0.11 10.08
C HIS A 71 10.76 0.35 8.58
N LEU A 72 11.93 0.81 8.14
CA LEU A 72 12.20 1.03 6.72
C LEU A 72 12.26 -0.28 5.94
N ALA A 73 12.86 -1.33 6.51
CA ALA A 73 12.83 -2.68 5.96
C ALA A 73 11.41 -3.25 5.88
N LEU A 74 10.57 -3.01 6.91
CA LEU A 74 9.16 -3.38 6.88
C LEU A 74 8.42 -2.65 5.75
N GLY A 75 8.59 -1.33 5.63
CA GLY A 75 7.97 -0.53 4.57
C GLY A 75 8.38 -0.97 3.17
N LEU A 76 9.67 -1.25 2.96
CA LEU A 76 10.18 -1.81 1.71
C LEU A 76 9.57 -3.20 1.43
N GLY A 77 9.51 -4.07 2.43
CA GLY A 77 8.90 -5.40 2.29
C GLY A 77 7.43 -5.32 1.93
N LEU A 78 6.67 -4.44 2.59
CA LEU A 78 5.25 -4.20 2.31
C LEU A 78 5.05 -3.62 0.91
N SER A 79 5.87 -2.64 0.51
CA SER A 79 5.81 -2.05 -0.83
C SER A 79 6.12 -3.09 -1.91
N LEU A 80 7.17 -3.89 -1.72
CA LEU A 80 7.53 -4.95 -2.66
C LEU A 80 6.44 -6.03 -2.75
N PHE A 81 5.85 -6.42 -1.62
CA PHE A 81 4.75 -7.37 -1.56
C PHE A 81 3.52 -6.83 -2.30
N MET A 82 3.14 -5.58 -2.04
CA MET A 82 2.01 -4.93 -2.72
C MET A 82 2.26 -4.80 -4.23
N ALA A 83 3.47 -4.44 -4.64
CA ALA A 83 3.82 -4.39 -6.06
C ALA A 83 3.68 -5.77 -6.72
N ALA A 84 4.19 -6.83 -6.07
CA ALA A 84 4.06 -8.20 -6.56
C ALA A 84 2.61 -8.67 -6.60
N PHE A 85 1.81 -8.32 -5.57
CA PHE A 85 0.38 -8.62 -5.51
C PHE A 85 -0.39 -7.92 -6.64
N ASP A 86 -0.15 -6.63 -6.86
CA ASP A 86 -0.81 -5.85 -7.93
C ASP A 86 -0.45 -6.37 -9.32
N VAL A 87 0.82 -6.73 -9.54
CA VAL A 87 1.25 -7.40 -10.79
C VAL A 87 0.54 -8.76 -10.93
N GLY A 88 0.46 -9.53 -9.85
CA GLY A 88 -0.24 -10.81 -9.79
C GLY A 88 -1.72 -10.67 -10.15
N VAL A 89 -2.43 -9.72 -9.55
CA VAL A 89 -3.84 -9.42 -9.85
C VAL A 89 -3.99 -8.93 -11.29
N GLY A 90 -3.16 -7.97 -11.72
CA GLY A 90 -3.20 -7.44 -13.09
C GLY A 90 -2.95 -8.52 -14.15
N ARG A 91 -2.08 -9.48 -13.86
CA ARG A 91 -1.70 -10.54 -14.79
C ARG A 91 -2.62 -11.75 -14.75
N LEU A 92 -2.91 -12.29 -13.56
CA LEU A 92 -3.66 -13.53 -13.37
C LEU A 92 -5.16 -13.28 -13.40
N LEU A 93 -5.64 -12.27 -12.67
CA LEU A 93 -7.08 -11.97 -12.57
C LEU A 93 -7.57 -11.15 -13.77
N MET A 94 -6.87 -10.08 -14.13
CA MET A 94 -7.27 -9.19 -15.22
C MET A 94 -6.71 -9.57 -16.60
N ARG A 95 -5.83 -10.59 -16.67
CA ARG A 95 -5.17 -11.06 -17.91
C ARG A 95 -4.54 -9.94 -18.73
N LYS A 96 -4.07 -8.87 -18.09
CA LYS A 96 -3.48 -7.72 -18.79
C LYS A 96 -2.16 -8.14 -19.50
N PRO A 97 -1.88 -7.59 -20.69
CA PRO A 97 -0.59 -7.77 -21.33
C PRO A 97 0.50 -7.06 -20.52
N TRP A 98 1.70 -7.65 -20.45
CA TRP A 98 2.86 -7.09 -19.73
C TRP A 98 3.10 -5.62 -20.07
N ARG A 99 2.91 -5.22 -21.34
CA ARG A 99 3.05 -3.82 -21.77
C ARG A 99 2.15 -2.86 -21.00
N LYS A 100 0.91 -3.23 -20.67
CA LYS A 100 0.01 -2.40 -19.86
C LYS A 100 0.41 -2.37 -18.38
N ILE A 101 0.94 -3.47 -17.86
CA ILE A 101 1.43 -3.53 -16.47
C ILE A 101 2.62 -2.58 -16.31
N TRP A 102 3.61 -2.64 -17.21
CA TRP A 102 4.74 -1.70 -17.18
C TRP A 102 4.32 -0.23 -17.32
N LEU A 103 3.33 0.05 -18.17
CA LEU A 103 2.73 1.39 -18.28
C LEU A 103 2.06 1.85 -16.97
N ASP A 104 1.39 0.94 -16.25
CA ASP A 104 0.77 1.24 -14.95
C ASP A 104 1.83 1.58 -13.86
N PHE A 105 3.08 1.13 -14.01
CA PHE A 105 4.23 1.49 -13.16
C PHE A 105 4.99 2.74 -13.62
N ASP A 106 4.74 3.24 -14.82
CA ASP A 106 5.38 4.45 -15.34
C ASP A 106 4.62 5.69 -14.83
N PRO A 107 5.22 6.54 -13.97
CA PRO A 107 4.56 7.74 -13.45
C PRO A 107 4.21 8.75 -14.55
N ARG A 108 4.82 8.63 -15.75
CA ARG A 108 4.53 9.48 -16.91
C ARG A 108 3.27 9.07 -17.67
N SER A 109 2.73 7.88 -17.42
CA SER A 109 1.50 7.40 -18.08
C SER A 109 0.22 7.97 -17.47
N GLY A 110 0.33 8.69 -16.34
CA GLY A 110 -0.80 9.23 -15.57
C GLY A 110 -1.34 8.29 -14.50
N ASN A 111 -0.70 7.14 -14.27
CA ASN A 111 -1.09 6.22 -13.20
C ASN A 111 -0.28 6.48 -11.92
N HIS A 112 -0.97 6.73 -10.81
CA HIS A 112 -0.35 7.09 -9.51
C HIS A 112 0.10 5.87 -8.68
N LEU A 113 0.20 4.68 -9.29
CA LEU A 113 0.50 3.43 -8.60
C LEU A 113 1.91 3.45 -7.98
N LEU A 114 2.91 3.91 -8.75
CA LEU A 114 4.27 4.05 -8.25
C LEU A 114 4.34 5.07 -7.09
N TYR A 115 3.55 6.13 -7.15
CA TYR A 115 3.47 7.12 -6.07
C TYR A 115 2.94 6.49 -4.78
N GLY A 116 1.86 5.70 -4.87
CA GLY A 116 1.32 4.95 -3.73
C GLY A 116 2.34 3.97 -3.13
N LEU A 117 3.07 3.22 -3.96
CA LEU A 117 4.11 2.28 -3.53
C LEU A 117 5.29 2.96 -2.84
N VAL A 118 5.76 4.08 -3.40
CA VAL A 118 6.84 4.88 -2.81
C VAL A 118 6.37 5.44 -1.47
N CYS A 119 5.18 6.05 -1.42
CA CYS A 119 4.59 6.53 -0.17
C CYS A 119 4.50 5.41 0.87
N LEU A 120 3.98 4.24 0.49
CA LEU A 120 3.86 3.07 1.37
C LEU A 120 5.20 2.64 1.96
N GLY A 121 6.28 2.71 1.19
CA GLY A 121 7.64 2.43 1.67
C GLY A 121 8.09 3.38 2.78
N PHE A 122 7.67 4.65 2.73
CA PHE A 122 8.02 5.67 3.72
C PHE A 122 7.03 5.76 4.90
N ILE A 123 5.82 5.20 4.78
CA ILE A 123 4.78 5.26 5.83
C ILE A 123 5.30 4.74 7.19
N PRO A 124 5.90 3.55 7.31
CA PRO A 124 6.34 3.04 8.61
C PRO A 124 7.45 3.88 9.24
N LEU A 125 8.31 4.50 8.43
CA LEU A 125 9.33 5.44 8.90
C LEU A 125 8.68 6.70 9.48
N THR A 126 7.69 7.27 8.77
CA THR A 126 6.98 8.47 9.25
C THR A 126 6.23 8.19 10.55
N ILE A 127 5.63 7.01 10.71
CA ILE A 127 4.96 6.59 11.96
C ILE A 127 5.98 6.49 13.10
N SER A 128 7.13 5.87 12.86
CA SER A 128 8.20 5.77 13.87
C SER A 128 8.71 7.15 14.31
N LEU A 129 8.87 8.08 13.37
CA LEU A 129 9.24 9.47 13.66
C LEU A 129 8.14 10.25 14.39
N LEU A 130 6.86 9.93 14.14
CA LEU A 130 5.73 10.55 14.84
C LEU A 130 5.66 10.05 16.29
N GLN A 131 5.81 8.74 16.49
CA GLN A 131 5.79 8.11 17.82
C GLN A 131 6.97 8.52 18.70
N SER A 132 8.15 8.79 18.12
CA SER A 132 9.27 9.31 18.90
C SER A 132 9.08 10.75 19.40
N ARG A 133 8.11 11.49 18.84
CA ARG A 133 7.76 12.86 19.27
C ARG A 133 6.56 12.97 20.18
N VAL A 134 5.75 11.92 20.30
CA VAL A 134 4.62 11.87 21.22
C VAL A 134 5.06 11.09 22.46
N PRO A 135 5.34 11.75 23.60
CA PRO A 135 5.65 11.03 24.84
C PRO A 135 4.42 10.22 25.29
N PRO A 136 4.62 9.09 25.98
CA PRO A 136 3.56 8.20 26.44
C PRO A 136 2.61 8.86 27.45
#